data_AF-A0A0D5YFG2-F1
#
_entry.id   AF-A0A0D5YFG2-F1
#
_cell.length_a   1.000
_cell.length_b   1.000
_cell.length_c   1.000
_cell.angle_alpha   90.00
_cell.angle_beta   90.00
_cell.angle_gamma   90.00
#
_symmetry.space_group_name_H-M   'P 1'
#
loop_
_entity.id
_entity.type
_entity.pdbx_description
1 polymer ?
#
loop_
_entity_poly.entity_id
_entity_poly.type
_entity_poly.pdbx_seq_one_letter_code
_entity_poly.pdbx_strand_id
1 'polypeptide(L)'
;MSLEKKSTHVRLSPEIHERAKTLASVKEKDLASYLAFLLEKEIVGEWHVFNLQAKAFQRLGLGALVRDISTEISFDEEPEGINGDLDK
;
A
#
# COMPACT_ATOMS: atom_id res chain seq x y z
N MET A 1 -6.62 2.37 -18.13
CA MET A 1 -5.16 2.62 -18.11
C MET A 1 -4.49 1.61 -17.18
N SER A 2 -3.48 0.87 -17.63
CA SER A 2 -2.75 -0.05 -16.75
C SER A 2 -1.74 0.75 -15.94
N LEU A 3 -1.86 0.75 -14.62
CA LEU A 3 -0.85 1.35 -13.72
C LEU A 3 0.51 0.68 -14.00
N GLU A 4 1.55 1.49 -14.25
CA GLU A 4 2.91 0.96 -14.41
C GLU A 4 3.34 0.23 -13.14
N LYS A 5 3.50 -1.09 -13.23
CA LYS A 5 3.94 -1.90 -12.10
C LYS A 5 5.46 -1.92 -12.03
N LYS A 6 6.03 -1.41 -10.93
CA LYS A 6 7.46 -1.59 -10.62
C LYS A 6 7.70 -3.02 -10.16
N SER A 7 8.76 -3.64 -10.69
CA SER A 7 9.16 -4.99 -10.29
C SER A 7 10.14 -4.94 -9.11
N THR A 8 9.93 -5.82 -8.13
CA THR A 8 10.78 -5.92 -6.94
C THR A 8 11.23 -7.38 -6.79
N HIS A 9 12.54 -7.60 -6.68
CA HIS A 9 13.09 -8.92 -6.40
C HIS A 9 13.29 -9.11 -4.89
N VAL A 10 12.71 -10.18 -4.33
CA VAL A 10 12.75 -10.48 -2.90
C VAL A 10 13.33 -11.87 -2.68
N ARG A 11 14.15 -12.02 -1.64
CA ARG A 11 14.67 -13.32 -1.19
C ARG A 11 13.95 -13.72 0.10
N LEU A 12 13.32 -14.89 0.07
CA LEU A 12 12.61 -15.47 1.21
C LEU A 12 13.37 -16.70 1.71
N SER A 13 13.19 -17.04 2.99
CA SER A 13 13.66 -18.34 3.48
C SER A 13 12.90 -19.48 2.77
N PRO A 14 13.54 -20.65 2.56
CA PRO A 14 12.90 -21.76 1.85
C PRO A 14 11.57 -22.19 2.48
N GLU A 15 11.51 -22.22 3.81
CA GLU A 15 10.31 -22.58 4.56
C GLU A 15 9.14 -21.61 4.28
N ILE A 16 9.39 -20.30 4.32
CA ILE A 16 8.36 -19.30 4.06
C ILE A 16 7.89 -19.36 2.61
N HIS A 17 8.82 -19.60 1.68
CA HIS A 17 8.49 -19.76 0.27
C HIS A 17 7.56 -20.96 0.02
N GLU A 18 7.80 -22.11 0.66
CA GLU A 18 6.91 -23.28 0.55
C GLU A 18 5.54 -23.06 1.20
N ARG A 19 5.49 -22.35 2.34
CA ARG A 19 4.23 -21.94 2.96
C ARG A 19 3.44 -20.99 2.04
N ALA A 20 4.11 -20.02 1.42
CA ALA A 20 3.49 -19.09 0.47
C ALA A 20 2.94 -19.81 -0.76
N LYS A 21 3.66 -20.80 -1.31
CA LYS A 21 3.14 -21.67 -2.38
C LYS A 21 1.86 -22.37 -1.98
N THR A 22 1.85 -23.00 -0.81
CA THR A 22 0.67 -23.73 -0.31
C THR A 22 -0.53 -22.79 -0.19
N LEU A 23 -0.33 -21.60 0.39
CA LEU A 23 -1.37 -20.60 0.54
C LEU A 23 -1.86 -20.06 -0.81
N ALA A 24 -0.96 -19.79 -1.75
CA ALA A 24 -1.31 -19.36 -3.10
C ALA A 24 -2.19 -20.40 -3.81
N SER A 25 -1.81 -21.68 -3.71
CA SER A 25 -2.60 -22.79 -4.26
C SER A 25 -3.99 -22.88 -3.63
N VAL A 26 -4.11 -22.77 -2.30
CA VAL A 26 -5.41 -22.78 -1.60
C VAL A 26 -6.28 -21.58 -1.98
N LYS A 27 -5.66 -20.46 -2.34
CA LYS A 27 -6.36 -19.24 -2.78
C LYS A 27 -6.57 -19.15 -4.28
N GLU A 28 -6.19 -20.20 -5.04
CA GLU A 28 -6.28 -20.26 -6.50
C GLU A 28 -5.64 -19.05 -7.18
N LYS A 29 -4.48 -18.62 -6.65
CA LYS A 29 -3.71 -17.49 -7.18
C LYS A 29 -2.33 -17.94 -7.62
N ASP A 30 -1.81 -17.28 -8.65
CA ASP A 30 -0.38 -17.35 -8.99
C ASP A 30 0.47 -16.89 -7.80
N LEU A 31 1.62 -17.54 -7.58
CA LEU A 31 2.49 -17.28 -6.44
C LEU A 31 3.00 -15.84 -6.41
N ALA A 32 3.47 -15.32 -7.55
CA ALA A 32 4.00 -13.95 -7.61
C ALA A 32 2.89 -12.94 -7.34
N SER A 33 1.72 -13.16 -7.92
CA SER A 33 0.54 -12.32 -7.69
C SER A 33 0.07 -12.37 -6.23
N TYR A 34 0.10 -13.55 -5.60
CA TYR A 34 -0.26 -13.71 -4.19
C TYR A 34 0.76 -13.06 -3.25
N LEU A 35 2.06 -13.20 -3.53
CA LEU A 35 3.12 -12.54 -2.77
C LEU A 35 3.06 -11.03 -2.89
N ALA A 36 2.82 -10.49 -4.09
CA ALA A 36 2.60 -9.06 -4.28
C ALA A 36 1.42 -8.55 -3.44
N PHE A 37 0.30 -9.28 -3.47
CA PHE A 37 -0.87 -8.97 -2.64
C PHE A 37 -0.55 -8.99 -1.13
N LEU A 38 0.21 -9.98 -0.65
CA LEU A 38 0.62 -10.04 0.75
C LEU A 38 1.53 -8.86 1.14
N LEU A 39 2.47 -8.50 0.26
CA LEU A 39 3.38 -7.39 0.48
C LEU A 39 2.62 -6.05 0.55
N GLU A 40 1.70 -5.81 -0.39
CA GLU A 40 0.84 -4.62 -0.38
C GLU A 40 0.01 -4.54 0.90
N LYS A 41 -0.58 -5.68 1.31
CA LYS A 41 -1.36 -5.76 2.55
C LYS A 41 -0.54 -5.37 3.77
N GLU A 42 0.70 -5.86 3.87
CA GLU A 42 1.59 -5.55 4.98
C GLU A 42 2.00 -4.07 4.99
N ILE A 43 2.37 -3.53 3.83
CA ILE A 43 2.74 -2.11 3.68
C ILE A 43 1.58 -1.20 4.12
N VAL A 44 0.35 -1.50 3.68
CA VAL A 44 -0.83 -0.72 4.09
C VAL A 44 -1.08 -0.83 5.60
N GLY A 45 -0.86 -2.01 6.19
CA GLY A 45 -0.96 -2.23 7.63
C GLY A 45 0.04 -1.37 8.42
N GLU A 46 1.33 -1.43 8.05
CA GLU A 46 2.39 -0.62 8.66
C GLU A 46 2.14 0.88 8.49
N TRP A 47 1.70 1.29 7.30
CA TRP A 47 1.32 2.68 7.03
C TRP A 47 0.18 3.16 7.93
N HIS A 48 -0.82 2.31 8.17
CA HIS A 48 -1.92 2.64 9.07
C HIS A 48 -1.43 2.85 10.51
N VAL A 49 -0.59 1.95 11.02
CA VAL A 49 0.00 2.07 12.37
C VAL A 49 0.84 3.33 12.47
N PHE A 50 1.67 3.61 11.47
CA PHE A 50 2.46 4.83 11.39
C PHE A 50 1.58 6.09 11.46
N ASN A 51 0.47 6.14 10.70
CA ASN A 51 -0.45 7.27 10.72
C ASN A 51 -1.10 7.52 12.10
N LEU A 52 -1.40 6.46 12.86
CA LEU A 52 -1.90 6.60 14.23
C LEU A 52 -0.83 7.22 15.14
N GLN A 53 0.43 6.79 15.01
CA GLN A 53 1.55 7.35 15.77
C GLN A 53 1.81 8.81 15.38
N ALA A 54 1.80 9.13 14.09
CA ALA A 54 1.92 10.48 13.56
C ALA A 54 0.87 11.43 14.18
N LYS A 55 -0.39 11.00 14.25
CA LYS A 55 -1.47 11.76 14.93
C LYS A 55 -1.19 11.96 16.42
N ALA A 56 -0.62 10.96 17.10
CA ALA A 56 -0.24 11.10 18.50
C ALA A 56 0.89 12.12 18.68
N PHE A 57 1.91 12.13 17.81
CA PHE A 57 3.00 13.11 17.83
C PHE A 57 2.50 14.53 17.57
N GLN A 58 1.56 14.72 16.65
CA GLN A 58 0.92 16.02 16.42
C GLN A 58 0.23 16.55 17.70
N ARG A 59 -0.48 15.68 18.44
CA ARG A 59 -1.12 16.06 19.72
C ARG A 59 -0.12 16.47 20.81
N LEU A 60 1.10 15.95 20.75
CA LEU A 60 2.18 16.28 21.67
C LEU A 60 2.99 17.52 21.22
N GLY A 61 2.55 18.21 20.16
CA GLY A 61 3.26 19.38 19.61
C GLY A 61 4.47 19.05 18.75
N LEU A 62 4.72 17.76 18.45
CA LEU A 62 5.85 17.29 17.64
C LEU A 62 5.52 17.23 16.13
N GLY A 63 4.64 18.12 15.65
CA GLY A 63 4.17 18.11 14.26
C GLY A 63 5.26 18.32 13.21
N ALA A 64 6.35 19.02 13.55
CA ALA A 64 7.49 19.21 12.66
C ALA A 64 8.20 17.88 12.33
N LEU A 65 8.38 17.00 13.33
CA LEU A 65 8.96 15.67 13.15
C LEU A 65 8.10 14.79 12.25
N VAL A 66 6.77 14.91 12.37
CA VAL A 66 5.83 14.16 11.52
C VAL A 66 5.93 14.60 10.07
N ARG A 67 6.04 15.91 9.79
CA ARG A 67 6.15 16.43 8.42
C ARG A 67 7.42 15.98 7.71
N ASP A 68 8.52 15.86 8.44
CA ASP A 68 9.81 15.45 7.88
C ASP A 68 9.89 13.93 7.62
N ILE A 69 9.03 13.13 8.26
CA ILE A 69 8.97 11.65 8.11
C ILE A 69 7.80 11.22 7.22
N SER A 70 6.71 12.00 7.18
CA SER A 70 5.53 11.71 6.37
C SER A 70 5.85 11.88 4.89
N THR A 71 6.21 10.80 4.22
CA THR A 71 6.21 10.70 2.76
C THR A 71 4.76 10.61 2.31
N GLU A 72 4.01 11.72 2.38
CA GLU A 72 2.71 11.77 1.72
C GLU A 72 2.92 11.44 0.24
N ILE A 73 2.60 10.21 -0.14
CA ILE A 73 2.44 9.82 -1.53
C ILE A 73 1.10 10.44 -1.91
N SER A 74 1.14 11.66 -2.43
CA SER A 74 0.03 12.20 -3.19
C SER A 74 -0.17 11.28 -4.38
N PHE A 75 -1.21 10.44 -4.32
CA PHE A 75 -1.79 9.95 -5.55
C PHE A 75 -2.38 11.19 -6.20
N ASP A 76 -1.84 11.59 -7.35
CA ASP A 76 -2.55 12.45 -8.27
C ASP A 76 -3.77 11.64 -8.73
N GLU A 77 -4.81 11.56 -7.89
CA GLU A 77 -6.16 11.41 -8.40
C GLU A 77 -6.42 12.70 -9.16
N GLU A 78 -6.06 12.66 -10.46
CA GLU A 78 -6.64 13.56 -11.45
C GLU A 78 -8.13 13.63 -11.11
N PRO A 79 -8.68 14.81 -10.79
CA PRO A 79 -10.11 14.91 -10.61
C PRO A 79 -10.68 14.58 -11.97
N GLU A 80 -11.21 13.36 -12.15
CA GLU A 80 -12.14 13.03 -13.24
C GLU A 80 -13.41 13.86 -12.99
N GLY A 81 -13.29 15.17 -13.11
CA GLY A 81 -14.37 16.07 -13.33
C GLY A 81 -14.74 15.93 -14.79
N ILE A 82 -15.85 15.25 -15.09
CA ILE A 82 -16.66 15.63 -16.24
C ILE A 82 -18.14 15.53 -15.86
N ASN A 83 -18.73 16.71 -15.74
CA ASN A 83 -20.11 17.12 -16.01
C ASN A 83 -21.24 16.41 -15.25
N GLY A 84 -21.68 17.08 -14.18
CA GLY A 84 -23.11 17.19 -13.94
C GLY A 84 -23.75 17.83 -15.17
N ASP A 85 -24.52 17.03 -15.90
CA ASP A 85 -25.43 17.51 -16.92
C ASP A 85 -26.49 18.37 -16.24
N LEU A 86 -26.25 19.67 -16.24
CA LEU A 86 -27.19 20.71 -15.87
C LEU A 86 -27.17 21.72 -17.01
N ASP A 87 -27.87 21.42 -18.11
CA ASP A 87 -28.57 22.44 -18.88
C ASP A 87 -29.64 21.86 -19.81
N LYS A 88 -30.90 22.12 -19.41
CA LYS A 88 -32.20 22.12 -20.14
C LYS A 88 -32.96 20.82 -20.37
#